data_AF-A0AAV1V7L6-F1
#
_entry.id   AF-A0AAV1V7L6-F1
#
_cell.length_a   1.000
_cell.length_b   1.000
_cell.length_c   1.000
_cell.angle_alpha   90.00
_cell.angle_beta   90.00
_cell.angle_gamma   90.00
#
_symmetry.space_group_name_H-M   'P 1'
#
loop_
_entity.id
_entity.type
_entity.pdbx_description
1 polymer ?
#
loop_
_entity_poly.entity_id
_entity_poly.type
_entity_poly.pdbx_seq_one_letter_code
_entity_poly.pdbx_strand_id
1 'polypeptide(L)'
;MFTENERLLSSSSMDESVLDEKTRIERYDSQSWESLKTNPLYEDLVEFKDVFPETVPCELPKDKGIRHEVELKPGSKYCVMKQWPLPREQVLAIDKFFADRLAAGHMRESTSPHSSPTFCVRKATGGWRILHAFNKLNAATVPAQTPIPRKDVIIDGMSKSTIFSSMDLMDGFYQILMRERDIPYTAVSTPSGMLWEWLVMPQGLSNAPATFNRRVSHLLRPVREFAPSYFDDVFIHSRAMDGKLDVEVHRYHVRQVLTIMRKHQLYANLKKCIFAASEIPLLGCIVGKNGVRPDPEKIKAITDWPVPVDVKGLRKFLGLVAYLHKYSRNYAEMTVHLSRLLKKNERWLWNAECQRSFDGIKQSLI
;
A
#
# COMPACT_ATOMS: atom_id res chain seq x y z
N MET A 1 7.27 -19.63 -20.21
CA MET A 1 5.95 -20.17 -19.81
C MET A 1 5.96 -20.24 -18.29
N PHE A 2 5.43 -19.21 -17.62
CA PHE A 2 5.36 -19.17 -16.15
C PHE A 2 4.08 -19.88 -15.70
N THR A 3 4.20 -20.74 -14.68
CA THR A 3 3.10 -21.58 -14.18
C THR A 3 2.07 -20.72 -13.43
N GLU A 4 0.80 -21.14 -13.43
CA GLU A 4 -0.32 -20.44 -12.78
C GLU A 4 -0.07 -20.10 -11.29
N ASN A 5 0.84 -20.81 -10.62
CA ASN A 5 1.20 -20.55 -9.22
C ASN A 5 2.01 -19.26 -9.01
N GLU A 6 2.80 -18.80 -9.98
CA GLU A 6 3.58 -17.56 -9.83
C GLU A 6 2.74 -16.30 -10.08
N ARG A 7 1.60 -16.43 -10.78
CA ARG A 7 0.64 -15.31 -10.95
C ARG A 7 -0.13 -15.01 -9.65
N LEU A 8 -0.31 -15.99 -8.77
CA LEU A 8 -0.96 -15.81 -7.47
C LEU A 8 -0.06 -15.10 -6.43
N LEU A 9 1.26 -15.07 -6.66
CA LEU A 9 2.21 -14.32 -5.83
C LEU A 9 2.46 -12.89 -6.35
N SER A 10 1.96 -12.58 -7.55
CA SER A 10 2.13 -11.29 -8.24
C SER A 10 0.95 -10.33 -8.04
N SER A 11 -0.14 -10.75 -7.41
CA SER A 11 -1.23 -9.85 -7.03
C SER A 11 -0.97 -9.30 -5.64
N SER A 12 -0.38 -8.10 -5.53
CA SER A 12 -0.38 -7.32 -4.28
C SER A 12 -1.77 -6.74 -3.96
N SER A 13 -2.82 -7.42 -4.43
CA SER A 13 -4.23 -7.15 -4.22
C SER A 13 -4.89 -8.52 -4.03
N MET A 14 -5.44 -8.77 -2.84
CA MET A 14 -6.06 -10.01 -2.30
C MET A 14 -5.14 -10.69 -1.26
N ASP A 15 -5.40 -10.61 0.03
CA ASP A 15 -6.70 -10.64 0.71
C ASP A 15 -6.76 -9.59 1.84
N GLU A 16 -7.38 -8.43 1.57
CA GLU A 16 -7.71 -7.43 2.60
C GLU A 16 -8.85 -7.90 3.53
N SER A 17 -9.39 -9.11 3.33
CA SER A 17 -10.59 -9.61 4.02
C SER A 17 -10.35 -10.52 5.23
N VAL A 18 -9.11 -10.65 5.72
CA VAL A 18 -8.79 -11.53 6.89
C VAL A 18 -8.51 -10.74 8.17
N LEU A 19 -8.38 -9.41 8.09
CA LEU A 19 -8.32 -8.57 9.27
C LEU A 19 -9.73 -8.10 9.61
N ASP A 20 -10.20 -8.42 10.82
CA ASP A 20 -11.45 -7.86 11.35
C ASP A 20 -11.33 -6.33 11.30
N GLU A 21 -12.27 -5.70 10.62
CA GLU A 21 -12.27 -4.25 10.36
C GLU A 21 -12.24 -3.44 11.67
N LYS A 22 -12.78 -4.03 12.75
CA LYS A 22 -12.69 -3.50 14.12
C LYS A 22 -11.26 -3.36 14.63
N THR A 23 -10.40 -4.36 14.43
CA THR A 23 -9.02 -4.34 14.95
C THR A 23 -8.14 -3.35 14.20
N ARG A 24 -8.37 -3.15 12.89
CA ARG A 24 -7.73 -2.07 12.11
C ARG A 24 -8.14 -0.70 12.65
N ILE A 25 -9.43 -0.47 12.88
CA ILE A 25 -9.95 0.79 13.42
C ILE A 25 -9.36 1.08 14.82
N GLU A 26 -9.34 0.11 15.72
CA GLU A 26 -8.78 0.26 17.07
C GLU A 26 -7.28 0.57 17.07
N ARG A 27 -6.50 -0.02 16.16
CA ARG A 27 -5.06 0.26 16.03
C ARG A 27 -4.80 1.66 15.48
N TYR A 28 -5.62 2.14 14.53
CA TYR A 28 -5.47 3.45 13.90
C TYR A 28 -6.08 4.63 14.67
N ASP A 29 -6.98 4.40 15.63
CA ASP A 29 -7.53 5.45 16.49
C ASP A 29 -6.68 5.74 17.75
N SER A 30 -5.60 4.98 17.98
CA SER A 30 -4.75 5.12 19.18
C SER A 30 -3.65 6.19 19.07
N GLN A 31 -3.22 6.54 17.85
CA GLN A 31 -2.11 7.45 17.62
C GLN A 31 -2.64 8.88 17.38
N SER A 32 -2.40 9.77 18.34
CA SER A 32 -2.76 11.19 18.29
C SER A 32 -1.60 12.05 18.79
N TRP A 33 -1.71 13.37 18.60
CA TRP A 33 -0.74 14.29 19.19
C TRP A 33 -0.68 14.18 20.72
N GLU A 34 -1.80 13.87 21.36
CA GLU A 34 -1.90 13.64 22.80
C GLU A 34 -1.18 12.37 23.23
N SER A 35 -1.37 11.25 22.53
CA SER A 35 -0.71 9.98 22.88
C SER A 35 0.80 10.02 22.62
N LEU A 36 1.26 10.93 21.75
CA LEU A 36 2.68 11.14 21.47
C LEU A 36 3.42 12.00 22.50
N LYS A 37 2.75 12.65 23.46
CA LYS A 37 3.40 13.55 24.44
C LYS A 37 4.49 12.86 25.28
N THR A 38 4.36 11.55 25.50
CA THR A 38 5.35 10.75 26.24
C THR A 38 6.42 10.14 25.35
N ASN A 39 6.30 10.29 24.02
CA ASN A 39 7.27 9.76 23.07
C ASN A 39 8.57 10.59 23.12
N PRO A 40 9.75 9.95 23.13
CA PRO A 40 11.03 10.67 23.17
C PRO A 40 11.27 11.59 21.96
N LEU A 41 10.51 11.43 20.86
CA LEU A 41 10.61 12.26 19.65
C LEU A 41 9.55 13.37 19.58
N TYR A 42 8.72 13.56 20.61
CA TYR A 42 7.56 14.45 20.56
C TYR A 42 7.89 15.87 20.09
N GLU A 43 8.92 16.50 20.66
CA GLU A 43 9.32 17.87 20.32
C GLU A 43 9.69 18.00 18.83
N ASP A 44 10.42 17.03 18.29
CA ASP A 44 10.77 17.01 16.87
C ASP A 44 9.51 16.79 16.01
N LEU A 45 8.62 15.88 16.39
CA LEU A 45 7.38 15.64 15.64
C LEU A 45 6.50 16.90 15.61
N VAL A 46 6.41 17.64 16.70
CA VAL A 46 5.68 18.92 16.78
C VAL A 46 6.35 19.98 15.92
N GLU A 47 7.68 20.05 15.91
CA GLU A 47 8.42 20.94 14.98
C GLU A 47 8.01 20.63 13.54
N PHE A 48 7.90 19.35 13.16
CA PHE A 48 7.53 18.84 11.83
C PHE A 48 6.04 18.58 11.62
N LYS A 49 5.16 19.26 12.36
CA LYS A 49 3.70 19.06 12.29
C LYS A 49 3.10 19.25 10.89
N ASP A 50 3.70 20.11 10.07
CA ASP A 50 3.32 20.35 8.67
C ASP A 50 3.50 19.12 7.75
N VAL A 51 4.36 18.16 8.14
CA VAL A 51 4.53 16.87 7.43
C VAL A 51 3.36 15.91 7.69
N PHE A 52 2.56 16.19 8.72
CA PHE A 52 1.45 15.36 9.17
C PHE A 52 0.10 16.11 9.08
N PRO A 53 -0.29 16.63 7.90
CA PRO A 53 -1.56 17.33 7.76
C PRO A 53 -2.73 16.34 7.87
N GLU A 54 -3.93 16.82 8.21
CA GLU A 54 -5.14 15.98 8.13
C GLU A 54 -5.56 15.70 6.69
N THR A 55 -5.30 16.66 5.79
CA THR A 55 -5.57 16.55 4.36
C THR A 55 -4.39 17.08 3.56
N VAL A 56 -4.05 16.40 2.46
CA VAL A 56 -2.99 16.84 1.55
C VAL A 56 -3.40 18.17 0.90
N PRO A 57 -2.54 19.20 0.91
CA PRO A 57 -2.80 20.47 0.25
C PRO A 57 -3.23 20.29 -1.21
N CYS A 58 -4.33 20.94 -1.57
CA CYS A 58 -4.94 20.84 -2.89
C CYS A 58 -4.43 21.96 -3.78
N GLU A 59 -3.16 21.87 -4.18
CA GLU A 59 -2.47 22.86 -5.03
C GLU A 59 -1.71 22.16 -6.15
N LEU A 60 -1.52 22.84 -7.28
CA LEU A 60 -0.70 22.31 -8.36
C LEU A 60 0.76 22.16 -7.88
N PRO A 61 1.33 20.94 -7.88
CA PRO A 61 2.68 20.73 -7.39
C PRO A 61 3.71 21.36 -8.33
N LYS A 62 4.80 21.88 -7.75
CA LYS A 62 5.98 22.29 -8.53
C LYS A 62 6.62 21.07 -9.19
N ASP A 63 7.22 21.26 -10.37
CA ASP A 63 7.99 20.21 -11.01
C ASP A 63 9.22 19.86 -10.17
N LYS A 64 9.33 18.59 -9.81
CA LYS A 64 10.41 18.01 -8.98
C LYS A 64 11.17 16.92 -9.76
N GLY A 65 11.06 16.91 -11.09
CA GLY A 65 11.79 16.04 -12.02
C GLY A 65 11.09 14.72 -12.32
N ILE A 66 10.42 14.10 -11.35
CA ILE A 66 9.65 12.85 -11.58
C ILE A 66 8.22 13.22 -11.95
N ARG A 67 7.84 12.86 -13.18
CA ARG A 67 6.48 12.97 -13.71
C ARG A 67 5.88 11.57 -13.92
N HIS A 68 4.55 11.49 -13.95
CA HIS A 68 3.85 10.29 -14.39
C HIS A 68 3.77 10.24 -15.91
N GLU A 69 4.00 9.06 -16.45
CA GLU A 69 4.10 8.81 -17.87
C GLU A 69 3.17 7.67 -18.24
N VAL A 70 2.52 7.82 -19.38
CA VAL A 70 1.61 6.81 -19.93
C VAL A 70 2.17 6.38 -21.27
N GLU A 71 2.80 5.21 -21.29
CA GLU A 71 3.29 4.58 -22.50
C GLU A 71 2.26 3.59 -23.03
N LEU A 72 1.69 3.87 -24.20
CA LEU A 72 0.71 2.99 -24.83
C LEU A 72 1.41 1.93 -25.67
N LYS A 73 0.81 0.74 -25.75
CA LYS A 73 1.25 -0.34 -26.65
C LYS A 73 1.25 0.16 -28.11
N PRO A 74 2.22 -0.23 -28.95
CA PRO A 74 2.26 0.14 -30.36
C PRO A 74 0.92 -0.19 -31.07
N GLY A 75 0.41 0.76 -31.85
CA GLY A 75 -0.85 0.60 -32.58
C GLY A 75 -2.12 0.79 -31.74
N SER A 76 -2.01 1.26 -30.49
CA SER A 76 -3.18 1.57 -29.66
C SER A 76 -4.07 2.63 -30.30
N LYS A 77 -5.38 2.34 -30.36
CA LYS A 77 -6.41 3.31 -30.76
C LYS A 77 -6.77 4.24 -29.59
N TYR A 78 -7.55 5.28 -29.89
CA TYR A 78 -8.11 6.16 -28.87
C TYR A 78 -8.92 5.36 -27.83
N CYS A 79 -8.62 5.61 -26.55
CA CYS A 79 -9.29 4.96 -25.43
C CYS A 79 -10.55 5.74 -25.08
N VAL A 80 -11.68 5.34 -25.66
CA VAL A 80 -12.96 6.03 -25.49
C VAL A 80 -13.98 5.11 -24.82
N MET A 81 -14.57 5.59 -23.74
CA MET A 81 -15.74 5.01 -23.10
C MET A 81 -16.75 6.12 -22.80
N LYS A 82 -18.00 5.88 -23.19
CA LYS A 82 -19.09 6.86 -23.04
C LYS A 82 -19.47 6.99 -21.57
N GLN A 83 -19.68 8.24 -21.12
CA GLN A 83 -20.30 8.50 -19.83
C GLN A 83 -21.71 7.91 -19.78
N TRP A 84 -21.96 7.07 -18.79
CA TRP A 84 -23.31 6.60 -18.49
C TRP A 84 -24.01 7.57 -17.53
N PRO A 85 -25.36 7.62 -17.57
CA PRO A 85 -26.14 8.47 -16.67
C PRO A 85 -25.94 8.03 -15.21
N LEU A 86 -25.92 9.00 -14.31
CA LEU A 86 -25.82 8.78 -12.87
C LEU A 86 -26.95 9.50 -12.13
N PRO A 87 -27.34 9.03 -10.92
CA PRO A 87 -28.31 9.73 -10.07
C PRO A 87 -27.87 11.16 -9.76
N ARG A 88 -28.84 12.09 -9.62
CA ARG A 88 -28.58 13.52 -9.38
C ARG A 88 -27.63 13.79 -8.22
N GLU A 89 -27.76 13.06 -7.11
CA GLU A 89 -26.87 13.19 -5.94
C GLU A 89 -25.40 12.91 -6.30
N GLN A 90 -25.15 11.90 -7.14
CA GLN A 90 -23.81 11.57 -7.61
C GLN A 90 -23.27 12.61 -8.58
N VAL A 91 -24.12 13.12 -9.48
CA VAL A 91 -23.75 14.19 -10.42
C VAL A 91 -23.30 15.44 -9.65
N LEU A 92 -24.06 15.88 -8.65
CA LEU A 92 -23.70 17.04 -7.82
C LEU A 92 -22.38 16.83 -7.06
N ALA A 93 -22.14 15.61 -6.56
CA ALA A 93 -20.87 15.29 -5.89
C ALA A 93 -19.67 15.32 -6.85
N ILE A 94 -19.86 14.82 -8.07
CA ILE A 94 -18.83 14.85 -9.12
C ILE A 94 -18.56 16.29 -9.56
N ASP A 95 -19.60 17.07 -9.86
CA ASP A 95 -19.43 18.46 -10.30
C ASP A 95 -18.71 19.31 -9.25
N LYS A 96 -19.06 19.14 -7.97
CA LYS A 96 -18.34 19.79 -6.87
C LYS A 96 -16.87 19.38 -6.84
N PHE A 97 -16.58 18.08 -6.95
CA PHE A 97 -15.20 17.60 -6.97
C PHE A 97 -14.39 18.20 -8.13
N PHE A 98 -14.96 18.29 -9.33
CA PHE A 98 -14.26 18.88 -10.47
C PHE A 98 -14.06 20.39 -10.30
N ALA A 99 -15.03 21.11 -9.74
CA ALA A 99 -14.88 22.53 -9.43
C ALA A 99 -13.72 22.78 -8.45
N ASP A 100 -13.63 21.97 -7.38
CA ASP A 100 -12.55 22.06 -6.39
C ASP A 100 -11.17 21.75 -7.04
N ARG A 101 -11.11 20.76 -7.95
CA ARG A 101 -9.87 20.39 -8.66
C ARG A 101 -9.45 21.41 -9.71
N LEU A 102 -10.41 22.05 -10.36
CA LEU A 102 -10.15 23.15 -11.29
C LEU A 102 -9.61 24.36 -10.54
N ALA A 103 -10.22 24.73 -9.41
CA ALA A 103 -9.74 25.82 -8.56
C ALA A 103 -8.31 25.57 -8.02
N ALA A 104 -7.96 24.30 -7.76
CA ALA A 104 -6.62 23.87 -7.38
C ALA A 104 -5.60 23.84 -8.53
N GLY A 105 -6.04 24.05 -9.78
CA GLY A 105 -5.20 23.96 -10.97
C GLY A 105 -4.81 22.52 -11.35
N HIS A 106 -5.47 21.49 -10.81
CA HIS A 106 -5.17 20.08 -11.08
C HIS A 106 -5.66 19.61 -12.45
N MET A 107 -6.61 20.32 -13.04
CA MET A 107 -7.29 19.95 -14.28
C MET A 107 -7.52 21.15 -15.17
N ARG A 108 -7.78 20.88 -16.46
CA ARG A 108 -8.27 21.87 -17.43
C ARG A 108 -9.23 21.20 -18.42
N GLU A 109 -10.00 22.02 -19.14
CA GLU A 109 -10.88 21.53 -20.18
C GLU A 109 -10.07 20.82 -21.28
N SER A 110 -10.57 19.69 -21.77
CA SER A 110 -9.85 18.87 -22.73
C SER A 110 -10.53 18.84 -24.08
N THR A 111 -9.72 18.80 -25.14
CA THR A 111 -10.15 18.50 -26.52
C THR A 111 -9.63 17.13 -26.97
N SER A 112 -9.18 16.30 -26.02
CA SER A 112 -8.58 15.00 -26.29
C SER A 112 -9.55 14.07 -27.01
N PRO A 113 -9.06 13.23 -27.95
CA PRO A 113 -9.85 12.17 -28.53
C PRO A 113 -10.06 10.98 -27.56
N HIS A 114 -9.44 10.99 -26.38
CA HIS A 114 -9.65 9.99 -25.32
C HIS A 114 -10.76 10.43 -24.37
N SER A 115 -11.44 9.46 -23.74
CA SER A 115 -12.45 9.77 -22.72
C SER A 115 -12.67 8.56 -21.82
N SER A 116 -12.47 8.76 -20.52
CA SER A 116 -12.79 7.80 -19.47
C SER A 116 -13.91 8.33 -18.57
N PRO A 117 -15.00 7.59 -18.35
CA PRO A 117 -16.12 8.10 -17.58
C PRO A 117 -15.82 8.17 -16.10
N THR A 118 -16.41 9.16 -15.45
CA THR A 118 -16.31 9.39 -14.01
C THR A 118 -17.57 8.90 -13.31
N PHE A 119 -17.39 8.27 -12.15
CA PHE A 119 -18.46 7.83 -11.27
C PHE A 119 -18.05 7.97 -9.80
N CYS A 120 -18.96 7.68 -8.88
CA CYS A 120 -18.62 7.70 -7.46
C CYS A 120 -19.29 6.57 -6.68
N VAL A 121 -18.65 6.19 -5.58
CA VAL A 121 -19.14 5.17 -4.64
C VAL A 121 -19.17 5.74 -3.22
N ARG A 122 -20.05 5.22 -2.36
CA ARG A 122 -20.10 5.65 -0.96
C ARG A 122 -18.86 5.15 -0.22
N LYS A 123 -18.23 6.02 0.59
CA LYS A 123 -17.20 5.60 1.55
C LYS A 123 -17.88 5.01 2.79
N ALA A 124 -17.21 4.05 3.45
CA ALA A 124 -17.65 3.51 4.73
C ALA A 124 -17.75 4.61 5.81
N THR A 125 -16.83 5.57 5.78
CA THR A 125 -16.78 6.75 6.67
C THR A 125 -17.79 7.85 6.32
N GLY A 126 -18.68 7.61 5.36
CA GLY A 126 -19.56 8.64 4.80
C GLY A 126 -18.91 9.47 3.68
N GLY A 127 -19.76 10.09 2.86
CA GLY A 127 -19.36 10.87 1.68
C GLY A 127 -19.09 10.01 0.43
N TRP A 128 -18.60 10.68 -0.62
CA TRP A 128 -18.37 10.10 -1.95
C TRP A 128 -16.88 9.89 -2.23
N ARG A 129 -16.54 8.75 -2.85
CA ARG A 129 -15.23 8.50 -3.48
C ARG A 129 -15.42 8.61 -4.98
N ILE A 130 -14.82 9.63 -5.59
CA ILE A 130 -14.83 9.85 -7.03
C ILE A 130 -13.80 8.92 -7.69
N LEU A 131 -14.19 8.28 -8.79
CA LEU A 131 -13.41 7.28 -9.51
C LEU A 131 -13.52 7.53 -11.01
N HIS A 132 -12.44 7.24 -11.73
CA HIS A 132 -12.38 7.31 -13.18
C HIS A 132 -12.19 5.90 -13.75
N ALA A 133 -13.01 5.53 -14.72
CA ALA A 133 -12.98 4.20 -15.32
C ALA A 133 -11.86 4.07 -16.38
N PHE A 134 -10.60 4.19 -15.96
CA PHE A 134 -9.43 4.08 -16.82
C PHE A 134 -9.17 2.66 -17.37
N ASN A 135 -10.10 1.70 -17.24
CA ASN A 135 -9.91 0.29 -17.62
C ASN A 135 -9.39 0.12 -19.06
N LYS A 136 -9.94 0.86 -20.02
CA LYS A 136 -9.49 0.81 -21.42
C LYS A 136 -8.08 1.37 -21.59
N LEU A 137 -7.81 2.50 -20.93
CA LEU A 137 -6.48 3.12 -20.94
C LEU A 137 -5.45 2.18 -20.31
N ASN A 138 -5.72 1.69 -19.10
CA ASN A 138 -4.86 0.77 -18.36
C ASN A 138 -4.56 -0.53 -19.14
N ALA A 139 -5.54 -1.05 -19.89
CA ALA A 139 -5.32 -2.23 -20.74
C ALA A 139 -4.41 -1.92 -21.95
N ALA A 140 -4.42 -0.68 -22.44
CA ALA A 140 -3.57 -0.20 -23.53
C ALA A 140 -2.17 0.23 -23.05
N THR A 141 -2.02 0.60 -21.78
CA THR A 141 -0.73 1.00 -21.19
C THR A 141 0.23 -0.19 -21.07
N VAL A 142 1.51 0.06 -21.34
CA VAL A 142 2.61 -0.88 -21.09
C VAL A 142 2.85 -0.94 -19.57
N PRO A 143 2.81 -2.14 -18.94
CA PRO A 143 3.07 -2.27 -17.51
C PRO A 143 4.50 -1.83 -17.15
N ALA A 144 4.62 -0.97 -16.13
CA ALA A 144 5.91 -0.54 -15.64
C ALA A 144 6.66 -1.71 -14.98
N GLN A 145 7.92 -1.90 -15.37
CA GLN A 145 8.83 -2.84 -14.71
C GLN A 145 9.63 -2.08 -13.66
N THR A 146 9.04 -1.84 -12.49
CA THR A 146 9.77 -1.25 -11.37
C THR A 146 10.40 -2.37 -10.54
N PRO A 147 11.72 -2.36 -10.31
CA PRO A 147 12.35 -3.34 -9.43
C PRO A 147 11.84 -3.11 -8.01
N ILE A 148 11.05 -4.06 -7.50
CA ILE A 148 10.58 -4.04 -6.12
C ILE A 148 11.61 -4.79 -5.27
N PRO A 149 12.20 -4.15 -4.25
CA PRO A 149 13.13 -4.83 -3.36
C PRO A 149 12.42 -6.00 -2.67
N ARG A 150 13.10 -7.14 -2.57
CA ARG A 150 12.57 -8.29 -1.83
C ARG A 150 12.44 -7.90 -0.35
N LYS A 151 11.34 -8.30 0.27
CA LYS A 151 11.08 -8.06 1.70
C LYS A 151 12.27 -8.45 2.59
N ASP A 152 12.92 -9.58 2.30
CA ASP A 152 13.99 -10.10 3.15
C ASP A 152 15.24 -9.20 3.06
N VAL A 153 15.48 -8.51 1.93
CA VAL A 153 16.59 -7.54 1.80
C VAL A 153 16.38 -6.32 2.70
N ILE A 154 15.14 -5.82 2.80
CA ILE A 154 14.82 -4.70 3.70
C ILE A 154 15.02 -5.14 5.15
N ILE A 155 14.48 -6.31 5.50
CA ILE A 155 14.56 -6.89 6.84
C ILE A 155 16.02 -7.11 7.26
N ASP A 156 16.86 -7.67 6.38
CA ASP A 156 18.27 -7.94 6.65
C ASP A 156 19.05 -6.64 6.90
N GLY A 157 18.74 -5.58 6.15
CA GLY A 157 19.32 -4.25 6.37
C GLY A 157 18.98 -3.65 7.74
N MET A 158 17.83 -4.02 8.30
CA MET A 158 17.39 -3.59 9.62
C MET A 158 17.96 -4.43 10.77
N SER A 159 18.68 -5.51 10.46
CA SER A 159 19.28 -6.40 11.46
C SER A 159 20.18 -5.64 12.44
N LYS A 160 20.20 -6.07 13.70
CA LYS A 160 20.97 -5.46 14.80
C LYS A 160 20.52 -4.05 15.21
N SER A 161 19.46 -3.52 14.60
CA SER A 161 18.81 -2.29 15.08
C SER A 161 18.02 -2.59 16.35
N THR A 162 17.92 -1.61 17.24
CA THR A 162 17.28 -1.74 18.55
C THR A 162 16.03 -0.89 18.70
N ILE A 163 15.93 0.16 17.88
CA ILE A 163 14.80 1.11 17.87
C ILE A 163 14.34 1.37 16.43
N PHE A 164 13.03 1.48 16.28
CA PHE A 164 12.35 1.47 15.00
C PHE A 164 11.23 2.51 14.95
N SER A 165 11.00 3.07 13.78
CA SER A 165 9.81 3.85 13.45
C SER A 165 9.28 3.41 12.08
N SER A 166 7.97 3.49 11.88
CA SER A 166 7.32 3.29 10.59
C SER A 166 6.46 4.50 10.27
N MET A 167 6.59 5.03 9.07
CA MET A 167 5.73 6.11 8.57
C MET A 167 4.94 5.61 7.37
N ASP A 168 3.62 5.79 7.40
CA ASP A 168 2.70 5.54 6.27
C ASP A 168 2.51 6.87 5.54
N LEU A 169 3.00 6.95 4.30
CA LEU A 169 2.84 8.12 3.46
C LEU A 169 1.37 8.26 3.05
N MET A 170 0.88 9.50 3.06
CA MET A 170 -0.41 9.79 2.46
C MET A 170 -0.36 9.54 0.96
N ASP A 171 -1.51 9.18 0.40
CA ASP A 171 -1.70 9.13 -1.05
C ASP A 171 -1.37 10.50 -1.66
N GLY A 172 -0.19 10.56 -2.28
CA GLY A 172 0.35 11.73 -2.94
C GLY A 172 0.19 11.68 -4.46
N PHE A 173 -0.75 10.91 -5.02
CA PHE A 173 -0.88 10.78 -6.48
C PHE A 173 -1.08 12.16 -7.15
N TYR A 174 -1.98 12.99 -6.61
CA TYR A 174 -2.21 14.35 -7.09
C TYR A 174 -1.03 15.32 -6.88
N GLN A 175 0.04 14.90 -6.21
CA GLN A 175 1.26 15.69 -6.03
C GLN A 175 2.33 15.40 -7.09
N ILE A 176 2.07 14.49 -8.02
CA ILE A 176 2.97 14.16 -9.13
C ILE A 176 2.37 14.74 -10.40
N LEU A 177 3.15 15.53 -11.13
CA LEU A 177 2.72 16.07 -12.43
C LEU A 177 2.63 14.97 -13.48
N MET A 178 1.68 15.10 -14.40
CA MET A 178 1.69 14.35 -15.64
C MET A 178 2.81 14.85 -16.56
N ARG A 179 3.37 13.96 -17.39
CA ARG A 179 4.20 14.37 -18.53
C ARG A 179 3.31 15.08 -19.54
N GLU A 180 3.73 16.25 -20.03
CA GLU A 180 2.87 17.16 -20.81
C GLU A 180 2.19 16.47 -22.00
N ARG A 181 2.96 15.69 -22.78
CA ARG A 181 2.45 14.95 -23.95
C ARG A 181 1.48 13.81 -23.63
N ASP A 182 1.41 13.38 -22.37
CA ASP A 182 0.56 12.28 -21.92
C ASP A 182 -0.71 12.76 -21.22
N ILE A 183 -0.82 14.06 -20.90
CA ILE A 183 -2.00 14.68 -20.29
C ILE A 183 -3.29 14.30 -21.05
N PRO A 184 -3.36 14.36 -22.40
CA PRO A 184 -4.59 14.03 -23.13
C PRO A 184 -5.11 12.61 -22.88
N TYR A 185 -4.25 11.66 -22.49
CA TYR A 185 -4.69 10.29 -22.16
C TYR A 185 -5.52 10.23 -20.88
N THR A 186 -5.35 11.19 -19.98
CA THR A 186 -6.08 11.27 -18.72
C THR A 186 -7.46 11.90 -18.87
N ALA A 187 -7.89 12.21 -20.10
CA ALA A 187 -9.17 12.84 -20.36
C ALA A 187 -10.32 12.01 -19.77
N VAL A 188 -11.14 12.69 -18.95
CA VAL A 188 -12.28 12.12 -18.24
C VAL A 188 -13.54 12.91 -18.53
N SER A 189 -14.63 12.19 -18.80
CA SER A 189 -15.95 12.79 -19.00
C SER A 189 -16.71 12.85 -17.66
N THR A 190 -17.51 13.90 -17.49
CA THR A 190 -18.46 14.02 -16.37
C THR A 190 -19.89 13.74 -16.84
N PRO A 191 -20.80 13.31 -15.95
CA PRO A 191 -22.23 13.18 -16.27
C PRO A 191 -22.90 14.48 -16.73
N SER A 192 -22.35 15.63 -16.35
CA SER A 192 -22.75 16.98 -16.77
C SER A 192 -22.35 17.32 -18.21
N GLY A 193 -21.67 16.41 -18.91
CA GLY A 193 -21.34 16.56 -20.33
C GLY A 193 -20.02 17.29 -20.60
N MET A 194 -19.20 17.52 -19.58
CA MET A 194 -17.90 18.16 -19.72
C MET A 194 -16.80 17.12 -19.91
N LEU A 195 -15.72 17.51 -20.61
CA LEU A 195 -14.51 16.71 -20.79
C LEU A 195 -13.33 17.47 -20.19
N TRP A 196 -12.61 16.85 -19.26
CA TRP A 196 -11.48 17.44 -18.55
C TRP A 196 -10.26 16.54 -18.64
N GLU A 197 -9.07 17.11 -18.58
CA GLU A 197 -7.80 16.37 -18.49
C GLU A 197 -7.03 16.76 -17.23
N TRP A 198 -6.29 15.80 -16.69
CA TRP A 198 -5.52 15.93 -15.46
C TRP A 198 -4.09 16.40 -15.74
N LEU A 199 -3.67 17.47 -15.06
CA LEU A 199 -2.29 17.98 -15.09
C LEU A 199 -1.40 17.29 -14.04
N VAL A 200 -2.04 16.66 -13.05
CA VAL A 200 -1.42 15.82 -12.01
C VAL A 200 -1.85 14.37 -12.20
N MET A 201 -1.15 13.41 -11.60
CA MET A 201 -1.45 11.98 -11.74
C MET A 201 -2.74 11.61 -11.00
N PRO A 202 -3.86 11.33 -11.69
CA PRO A 202 -5.09 10.92 -11.01
C PRO A 202 -5.02 9.49 -10.50
N GLN A 203 -5.85 9.20 -9.51
CA GLN A 203 -6.10 7.85 -9.04
C GLN A 203 -6.67 6.97 -10.16
N GLY A 204 -6.29 5.68 -10.15
CA GLY A 204 -6.83 4.67 -11.07
C GLY A 204 -6.02 4.45 -12.34
N LEU A 205 -4.99 5.24 -12.62
CA LEU A 205 -4.06 4.96 -13.70
C LEU A 205 -3.18 3.74 -13.39
N SER A 206 -2.94 2.91 -14.40
CA SER A 206 -1.89 1.89 -14.36
C SER A 206 -0.54 2.54 -14.07
N ASN A 207 0.32 1.86 -13.33
CA ASN A 207 1.67 2.33 -12.98
C ASN A 207 1.72 3.59 -12.07
N ALA A 208 0.60 4.15 -11.64
CA ALA A 208 0.60 5.25 -10.67
C ALA A 208 1.30 4.89 -9.35
N PRO A 209 1.03 3.72 -8.73
CA PRO A 209 1.77 3.28 -7.54
C PRO A 209 3.28 3.11 -7.80
N ALA A 210 3.64 2.59 -8.97
CA ALA A 210 5.03 2.43 -9.38
C ALA A 210 5.76 3.78 -9.52
N THR A 211 5.07 4.79 -10.08
CA THR A 211 5.61 6.16 -10.22
C THR A 211 5.79 6.82 -8.86
N PHE A 212 4.81 6.67 -7.96
CA PHE A 212 4.89 7.19 -6.60
C PHE A 212 6.04 6.55 -5.83
N ASN A 213 6.15 5.21 -5.85
CA ASN A 213 7.26 4.49 -5.22
C ASN A 213 8.63 4.93 -5.78
N ARG A 214 8.75 5.13 -7.10
CA ARG A 214 9.96 5.64 -7.74
C ARG A 214 10.34 7.02 -7.19
N ARG A 215 9.36 7.89 -6.98
CA ARG A 215 9.59 9.22 -6.37
C ARG A 215 10.06 9.10 -4.93
N VAL A 216 9.36 8.34 -4.10
CA VAL A 216 9.73 8.14 -2.68
C VAL A 216 11.14 7.56 -2.57
N SER A 217 11.42 6.48 -3.30
CA SER A 217 12.73 5.83 -3.32
C SER A 217 13.85 6.77 -3.79
N HIS A 218 13.58 7.63 -4.77
CA HIS A 218 14.56 8.61 -5.24
C HIS A 218 14.86 9.67 -4.17
N LEU A 219 13.82 10.21 -3.53
CA LEU A 219 13.96 11.26 -2.52
C LEU A 219 14.63 10.75 -1.24
N LEU A 220 14.33 9.52 -0.82
CA LEU A 220 14.90 8.90 0.37
C LEU A 220 16.21 8.17 0.10
N ARG A 221 16.70 8.14 -1.15
CA ARG A 221 17.99 7.51 -1.51
C ARG A 221 19.16 7.95 -0.62
N PRO A 222 19.32 9.23 -0.21
CA PRO A 222 20.41 9.66 0.67
C PRO A 222 20.36 9.04 2.07
N VAL A 223 19.19 8.62 2.53
CA VAL A 223 18.94 8.09 3.89
C VAL A 223 18.59 6.60 3.88
N ARG A 224 18.60 5.94 2.71
CA ARG A 224 18.15 4.56 2.50
C ARG A 224 18.82 3.51 3.39
N GLU A 225 20.01 3.80 3.92
CA GLU A 225 20.75 2.90 4.80
C GLU A 225 20.04 2.68 6.13
N PHE A 226 19.40 3.72 6.66
CA PHE A 226 18.66 3.67 7.91
C PHE A 226 17.16 3.95 7.75
N ALA A 227 16.73 4.34 6.55
CA ALA A 227 15.35 4.65 6.20
C ALA A 227 14.91 4.00 4.86
N PRO A 228 14.95 2.67 4.73
CA PRO A 228 14.42 2.01 3.54
C PRO A 228 12.92 2.27 3.36
N SER A 229 12.50 2.51 2.11
CA SER A 229 11.10 2.68 1.73
C SER A 229 10.57 1.48 0.95
N TYR A 230 9.29 1.18 1.12
CA TYR A 230 8.56 0.18 0.34
C TYR A 230 7.19 0.72 -0.04
N PHE A 231 7.04 1.16 -1.29
CA PHE A 231 5.85 1.89 -1.74
C PHE A 231 5.53 3.09 -0.83
N ASP A 232 4.43 3.01 -0.09
CA ASP A 232 3.92 4.08 0.76
C ASP A 232 4.50 4.01 2.18
N ASP A 233 5.23 2.94 2.53
CA ASP A 233 5.85 2.78 3.84
C ASP A 233 7.30 3.26 3.85
N VAL A 234 7.69 3.98 4.91
CA VAL A 234 9.08 4.32 5.23
C VAL A 234 9.42 3.73 6.58
N PHE A 235 10.42 2.84 6.62
CA PHE A 235 10.88 2.19 7.84
C PHE A 235 12.18 2.81 8.28
N ILE A 236 12.22 3.38 9.48
CA ILE A 236 13.41 3.99 10.06
C ILE A 236 13.93 3.06 11.15
N HIS A 237 15.22 2.75 11.12
CA HIS A 237 15.84 1.90 12.12
C HIS A 237 17.17 2.49 12.57
N SER A 238 17.48 2.28 13.85
CA SER A 238 18.70 2.80 14.46
C SER A 238 19.22 1.87 15.53
N ARG A 239 20.48 2.10 15.88
CA ARG A 239 21.20 1.52 17.01
C ARG A 239 22.25 2.51 17.48
N ALA A 240 22.74 2.33 18.70
CA ALA A 240 23.82 3.10 19.28
C ALA A 240 25.06 3.03 18.38
N MET A 241 25.68 4.18 18.20
CA MET A 241 26.78 4.40 17.28
C MET A 241 27.56 5.64 17.73
N ASP A 242 28.88 5.62 17.57
CA ASP A 242 29.75 6.77 17.84
C ASP A 242 29.58 7.38 19.24
N GLY A 243 29.38 6.52 20.25
CA GLY A 243 29.19 6.94 21.64
C GLY A 243 27.82 7.55 21.96
N LYS A 244 26.90 7.59 20.99
CA LYS A 244 25.51 8.06 21.18
C LYS A 244 24.57 6.92 21.53
N LEU A 245 23.58 7.22 22.35
CA LEU A 245 22.51 6.29 22.70
C LEU A 245 21.60 6.01 21.48
N ASP A 246 20.93 4.85 21.51
CA ASP A 246 19.98 4.43 20.47
C ASP A 246 18.99 5.54 20.11
N VAL A 247 18.41 6.18 21.13
CA VAL A 247 17.39 7.22 20.98
C VAL A 247 17.94 8.49 20.34
N GLU A 248 19.19 8.86 20.61
CA GLU A 248 19.83 10.06 20.04
C GLU A 248 20.13 9.85 18.56
N VAL A 249 20.64 8.68 18.20
CA VAL A 249 20.85 8.29 16.79
C VAL A 249 19.50 8.22 16.06
N HIS A 250 18.48 7.65 16.70
CA HIS A 250 17.16 7.53 16.09
C HIS A 250 16.47 8.87 15.88
N ARG A 251 16.58 9.77 16.87
CA ARG A 251 16.11 11.14 16.75
C ARG A 251 16.77 11.83 15.55
N TYR A 252 18.09 11.69 15.40
CA TYR A 252 18.81 12.23 14.25
C TYR A 252 18.29 11.65 12.92
N HIS A 253 18.14 10.34 12.81
CA HIS A 253 17.61 9.68 11.61
C HIS A 253 16.20 10.16 11.25
N VAL A 254 15.28 10.20 12.23
CA VAL A 254 13.91 10.67 12.02
C VAL A 254 13.90 12.12 11.54
N ARG A 255 14.69 13.01 12.15
CA ARG A 255 14.81 14.40 11.70
C ARG A 255 15.31 14.51 10.26
N GLN A 256 16.27 13.69 9.85
CA GLN A 256 16.75 13.68 8.45
C GLN A 256 15.62 13.30 7.49
N VAL A 257 14.86 12.24 7.80
CA VAL A 257 13.71 11.82 6.98
C VAL A 257 12.66 12.93 6.91
N LEU A 258 12.25 13.49 8.05
CA LEU A 258 11.26 14.56 8.13
C LEU A 258 11.69 15.83 7.39
N THR A 259 12.98 16.15 7.41
CA THR A 259 13.56 17.27 6.66
C THR A 259 13.40 17.07 5.16
N ILE A 260 13.70 15.87 4.65
CA ILE A 260 13.48 15.52 3.24
C ILE A 260 11.99 15.61 2.90
N MET A 261 11.14 15.03 3.74
CA MET A 261 9.69 15.03 3.54
C MET A 261 9.12 16.45 3.46
N ARG A 262 9.43 17.31 4.45
CA ARG A 262 9.04 18.73 4.46
C ARG A 262 9.51 19.45 3.20
N LYS A 263 10.80 19.35 2.87
CA LYS A 263 11.39 20.01 1.70
C LYS A 263 10.69 19.63 0.40
N HIS A 264 10.30 18.36 0.28
CA HIS A 264 9.70 17.82 -0.93
C HIS A 264 8.17 17.70 -0.87
N GLN A 265 7.54 18.22 0.20
CA GLN A 265 6.09 18.15 0.46
C GLN A 265 5.54 16.71 0.34
N LEU A 266 6.29 15.75 0.89
CA LEU A 266 5.78 14.41 1.16
C LEU A 266 5.12 14.42 2.53
N TYR A 267 3.92 13.88 2.63
CA TYR A 267 3.12 13.90 3.84
C TYR A 267 2.88 12.49 4.34
N ALA A 268 2.77 12.33 5.66
CA ALA A 268 2.50 11.06 6.30
C ALA A 268 1.20 11.10 7.11
N ASN A 269 0.52 9.97 7.17
CA ASN A 269 -0.66 9.80 8.00
C ASN A 269 -0.24 9.49 9.43
N LEU A 270 -0.29 10.51 10.30
CA LEU A 270 0.12 10.40 11.71
C LEU A 270 -0.54 9.20 12.41
N LYS A 271 -1.84 8.96 12.17
CA LYS A 271 -2.62 7.89 12.80
C LYS A 271 -2.08 6.48 12.52
N LYS A 272 -1.31 6.35 11.45
CA LYS A 272 -0.72 5.09 11.00
C LYS A 272 0.80 5.02 11.23
N CYS A 273 1.39 6.09 11.75
CA CYS A 273 2.82 6.12 12.04
C CYS A 273 3.10 5.50 13.42
N ILE A 274 4.27 4.88 13.56
CA ILE A 274 4.81 4.38 14.82
C ILE A 274 6.18 5.02 15.00
N PHE A 275 6.47 5.54 16.19
CA PHE A 275 7.71 6.26 16.47
C PHE A 275 8.45 5.67 17.67
N ALA A 276 9.77 5.49 17.53
CA ALA A 276 10.68 5.12 18.60
C ALA A 276 10.25 3.84 19.37
N ALA A 277 9.79 2.82 18.65
CA ALA A 277 9.36 1.55 19.20
C ALA A 277 10.49 0.49 19.20
N SER A 278 10.37 -0.53 20.06
CA SER A 278 11.29 -1.66 20.11
C SER A 278 11.03 -2.71 19.01
N GLU A 279 9.84 -2.67 18.43
CA GLU A 279 9.41 -3.49 17.30
C GLU A 279 8.33 -2.76 16.48
N ILE A 280 8.26 -3.05 15.18
CA ILE A 280 7.27 -2.49 14.25
C ILE A 280 6.73 -3.56 13.29
N PRO A 281 5.49 -3.41 12.80
CA PRO A 281 5.01 -4.17 11.67
C PRO A 281 5.76 -3.76 10.39
N LEU A 282 6.16 -4.76 9.60
CA LEU A 282 6.84 -4.58 8.33
C LEU A 282 6.44 -5.70 7.37
N LEU A 283 5.77 -5.35 6.26
CA LEU A 283 5.41 -6.26 5.15
C LEU A 283 4.78 -7.60 5.60
N GLY A 284 3.99 -7.55 6.68
CA GLY A 284 3.25 -8.68 7.23
C GLY A 284 4.01 -9.58 8.22
N CYS A 285 5.15 -9.11 8.74
CA CYS A 285 5.83 -9.65 9.92
C CYS A 285 6.08 -8.53 10.96
N ILE A 286 6.51 -8.90 12.15
CA ILE A 286 6.99 -7.96 13.17
C ILE A 286 8.52 -8.02 13.19
N VAL A 287 9.16 -6.86 13.05
CA VAL A 287 10.61 -6.70 13.12
C VAL A 287 10.95 -5.95 14.40
N GLY A 288 11.86 -6.51 15.20
CA GLY A 288 12.32 -5.86 16.42
C GLY A 288 13.73 -6.27 16.81
N LYS A 289 14.18 -5.83 17.98
CA LYS A 289 15.54 -6.10 18.48
C LYS A 289 15.91 -7.59 18.57
N ASN A 290 14.91 -8.45 18.79
CA ASN A 290 15.07 -9.90 18.93
C ASN A 290 14.97 -10.64 17.58
N GLY A 291 14.95 -9.92 16.47
CA GLY A 291 14.79 -10.47 15.13
C GLY A 291 13.37 -10.32 14.59
N VAL A 292 13.02 -11.25 13.70
CA VAL A 292 11.79 -11.20 12.89
C VAL A 292 10.86 -12.30 13.35
N ARG A 293 9.63 -11.94 13.64
CA ARG A 293 8.59 -12.90 14.04
C ARG A 293 7.32 -12.73 13.19
N PRO A 294 6.53 -13.80 13.01
CA PRO A 294 5.24 -13.68 12.35
C PRO A 294 4.31 -12.73 13.11
N ASP A 295 3.40 -12.11 12.36
CA ASP A 295 2.36 -11.25 12.93
C ASP A 295 1.42 -12.08 13.83
N PRO A 296 1.28 -11.76 15.13
CA PRO A 296 0.40 -12.49 16.04
C PRO A 296 -1.03 -12.59 15.54
N GLU A 297 -1.54 -11.60 14.83
CA GLU A 297 -2.91 -11.62 14.29
C GLU A 297 -3.05 -12.69 13.21
N LYS A 298 -2.01 -12.87 12.38
CA LYS A 298 -1.98 -13.95 11.37
C LYS A 298 -1.81 -15.32 12.00
N ILE A 299 -1.00 -15.43 13.05
CA ILE A 299 -0.87 -16.67 13.82
C ILE A 299 -2.23 -17.02 14.40
N LYS A 300 -2.90 -16.06 15.06
CA LYS A 300 -4.23 -16.24 15.64
C LYS A 300 -5.27 -16.67 14.60
N ALA A 301 -5.28 -16.03 13.43
CA ALA A 301 -6.17 -16.43 12.34
C ALA A 301 -5.96 -17.89 11.92
N ILE A 302 -4.72 -18.39 11.94
CA ILE A 302 -4.41 -19.79 11.62
C ILE A 302 -4.77 -20.71 12.78
N THR A 303 -4.43 -20.37 14.02
CA THR A 303 -4.73 -21.20 15.20
C THR A 303 -6.23 -21.37 15.41
N ASP A 304 -6.99 -20.30 15.17
CA ASP A 304 -8.44 -20.26 15.34
C ASP A 304 -9.19 -20.76 14.10
N TRP A 305 -8.47 -21.09 13.01
CA TRP A 305 -9.08 -21.48 11.75
C TRP A 305 -9.95 -22.74 11.92
N PRO A 306 -11.21 -22.75 11.45
CA PRO A 306 -12.08 -23.93 11.59
C PRO A 306 -11.57 -25.08 10.71
N VAL A 307 -11.83 -26.33 11.11
CA VAL A 307 -11.49 -27.49 10.28
C VAL A 307 -12.14 -27.33 8.90
N PRO A 308 -11.36 -27.33 7.80
CA PRO A 308 -11.90 -27.23 6.46
C PRO A 308 -12.93 -28.33 6.20
N VAL A 309 -14.04 -27.96 5.57
CA VAL A 309 -15.11 -28.90 5.18
C VAL A 309 -15.15 -29.17 3.68
N ASP A 310 -14.38 -28.42 2.90
CA ASP A 310 -14.27 -28.55 1.46
C ASP A 310 -12.88 -28.15 0.93
N VAL A 311 -12.63 -28.46 -0.35
CA VAL A 311 -11.37 -28.14 -1.05
C VAL A 311 -11.12 -26.63 -1.08
N LYS A 312 -12.17 -25.81 -1.16
CA LYS A 312 -12.05 -24.35 -1.21
C LYS A 312 -11.52 -23.79 0.11
N GLY A 313 -12.08 -24.23 1.24
CA GLY A 313 -11.64 -23.89 2.58
C GLY A 313 -10.22 -24.38 2.86
N LEU A 314 -9.87 -25.58 2.40
CA LEU A 314 -8.51 -26.10 2.55
C LEU A 314 -7.49 -25.30 1.74
N ARG A 315 -7.82 -24.90 0.51
CA ARG A 315 -6.94 -24.02 -0.30
C ARG A 315 -6.72 -22.68 0.38
N LYS A 316 -7.77 -22.07 0.96
CA LYS A 316 -7.63 -20.83 1.73
C LYS A 316 -6.69 -21.00 2.93
N PHE A 317 -6.90 -22.06 3.71
CA PHE A 317 -6.05 -22.37 4.86
C PHE A 317 -4.58 -22.57 4.44
N LEU A 318 -4.32 -23.47 3.49
CA LEU A 318 -2.96 -23.75 3.04
C LEU A 318 -2.29 -22.53 2.39
N GLY A 319 -3.06 -21.69 1.68
CA GLY A 319 -2.55 -20.41 1.17
C GLY A 319 -2.07 -19.47 2.28
N LEU A 320 -2.84 -19.36 3.37
CA LEU A 320 -2.46 -18.54 4.53
C LEU A 320 -1.24 -19.13 5.26
N VAL A 321 -1.22 -20.44 5.49
CA VAL A 321 -0.10 -21.10 6.18
C VAL A 321 1.18 -21.07 5.33
N ALA A 322 1.08 -21.18 4.01
CA ALA A 322 2.23 -21.08 3.11
C ALA A 322 2.98 -19.75 3.27
N TYR A 323 2.30 -18.66 3.69
CA TYR A 323 2.97 -17.40 4.00
C TYR A 323 3.88 -17.48 5.24
N LEU A 324 3.53 -18.32 6.21
CA LEU A 324 4.26 -18.49 7.48
C LEU A 324 5.17 -19.71 7.54
N HIS A 325 5.21 -20.55 6.49
CA HIS A 325 5.97 -21.79 6.51
C HIS A 325 7.46 -21.62 6.87
N LYS A 326 8.06 -20.46 6.54
CA LYS A 326 9.47 -20.16 6.88
C LYS A 326 9.75 -20.09 8.39
N TYR A 327 8.70 -19.96 9.20
CA TYR A 327 8.79 -19.95 10.67
C TYR A 327 8.49 -21.32 11.29
N SER A 328 8.09 -22.31 10.48
CA SER A 328 7.72 -23.65 10.92
C SER A 328 8.72 -24.69 10.42
N ARG A 329 9.26 -25.51 11.33
CA ARG A 329 10.12 -26.65 10.95
C ARG A 329 9.27 -27.77 10.37
N ASN A 330 9.75 -28.43 9.32
CA ASN A 330 9.11 -29.60 8.69
C ASN A 330 7.72 -29.34 8.07
N TYR A 331 7.43 -28.10 7.65
CA TYR A 331 6.17 -27.74 7.00
C TYR A 331 5.80 -28.63 5.79
N ALA A 332 6.80 -28.98 4.97
CA ALA A 332 6.60 -29.82 3.80
C ALA A 332 6.04 -31.20 4.18
N GLU A 333 6.53 -31.80 5.28
CA GLU A 333 6.06 -33.08 5.78
C GLU A 333 4.65 -32.96 6.39
N MET A 334 4.41 -31.90 7.17
CA MET A 334 3.11 -31.69 7.80
C MET A 334 1.98 -31.41 6.80
N THR A 335 2.28 -30.92 5.60
CA THR A 335 1.26 -30.60 4.59
C THR A 335 0.95 -31.74 3.61
N VAL A 336 1.65 -32.87 3.68
CA VAL A 336 1.51 -33.97 2.69
C VAL A 336 0.08 -34.49 2.62
N HIS A 337 -0.51 -34.85 3.77
CA HIS A 337 -1.86 -35.42 3.82
C HIS A 337 -2.93 -34.42 3.39
N LEU A 338 -2.75 -33.13 3.73
CA LEU A 338 -3.66 -32.06 3.32
C LEU A 338 -3.55 -31.76 1.82
N SER A 339 -2.34 -31.71 1.27
CA SER A 339 -2.09 -31.44 -0.15
C SER A 339 -2.67 -32.53 -1.06
N ARG A 340 -2.78 -33.77 -0.57
CA ARG A 340 -3.43 -34.87 -1.29
C ARG A 340 -4.90 -34.57 -1.59
N LEU A 341 -5.63 -33.96 -0.65
CA LEU A 341 -7.03 -33.57 -0.82
C LEU A 341 -7.24 -32.47 -1.88
N LEU A 342 -6.16 -31.83 -2.35
CA LEU A 342 -6.22 -30.82 -3.41
C LEU A 342 -6.09 -31.39 -4.82
N LYS A 343 -5.74 -32.67 -4.97
CA LYS A 343 -5.51 -33.31 -6.27
C LYS A 343 -6.81 -33.42 -7.08
N LYS A 344 -6.70 -33.27 -8.40
CA LYS A 344 -7.82 -33.42 -9.32
C LYS A 344 -8.38 -34.85 -9.21
N ASN A 345 -9.69 -34.98 -9.04
CA ASN A 345 -10.44 -36.23 -8.86
C ASN A 345 -10.23 -36.96 -7.52
N GLU A 346 -9.57 -36.36 -6.52
CA GLU A 346 -9.56 -36.94 -5.17
C GLU A 346 -10.92 -36.71 -4.49
N ARG A 347 -11.47 -37.75 -3.86
CA ARG A 347 -12.69 -37.62 -3.05
C ARG A 347 -12.34 -36.90 -1.75
N TRP A 348 -13.16 -35.91 -1.37
CA TRP A 348 -13.02 -35.24 -0.09
C TRP A 348 -13.27 -36.23 1.07
N LEU A 349 -12.19 -36.59 1.78
CA LEU A 349 -12.23 -37.46 2.95
C LEU A 349 -11.26 -36.94 4.01
N TRP A 350 -11.80 -36.19 4.97
CA TRP A 350 -11.03 -35.72 6.11
C TRP A 350 -10.82 -36.86 7.12
N ASN A 351 -9.62 -37.44 7.15
CA ASN A 351 -9.28 -38.57 8.01
C ASN A 351 -8.42 -38.12 9.22
N ALA A 352 -8.08 -39.06 10.10
CA ALA A 352 -7.25 -38.78 11.28
C ALA A 352 -5.85 -38.23 10.93
N GLU A 353 -5.28 -38.61 9.78
CA GLU A 353 -4.00 -38.05 9.31
C GLU A 353 -4.11 -36.59 8.89
N CYS A 354 -5.21 -36.23 8.23
CA CYS A 354 -5.53 -34.84 7.88
C CYS A 354 -5.71 -34.00 9.14
N GLN A 355 -6.42 -34.52 10.15
CA GLN A 355 -6.59 -33.83 11.43
C GLN A 355 -5.25 -33.63 12.15
N ARG A 356 -4.43 -34.68 12.27
CA ARG A 356 -3.07 -34.56 12.86
C ARG A 356 -2.19 -33.56 12.13
N SER A 357 -2.25 -33.56 10.79
CA SER A 357 -1.51 -32.62 9.95
C SER A 357 -1.97 -31.18 10.20
N PHE A 358 -3.28 -30.96 10.25
CA PHE A 358 -3.89 -29.65 10.50
C PHE A 358 -3.53 -29.10 11.89
N ASP A 359 -3.66 -29.92 12.93
CA ASP A 359 -3.33 -29.52 14.31
C ASP A 359 -1.82 -29.34 14.49
N GLY A 360 -1.00 -30.20 13.87
CA GLY A 360 0.46 -30.09 13.89
C GLY A 360 0.95 -28.79 13.24
N ILE A 361 0.35 -28.39 12.12
CA ILE A 361 0.62 -27.10 11.48
C ILE A 361 0.32 -25.94 12.43
N LYS A 362 -0.86 -25.93 13.07
CA LYS A 362 -1.24 -24.88 14.02
C LYS A 362 -0.26 -24.80 15.19
N GLN A 363 0.09 -25.95 15.77
CA GLN A 363 0.99 -26.03 16.92
C GLN A 363 2.41 -25.56 16.57
N SER A 364 2.86 -25.79 15.33
CA SER A 364 4.21 -25.38 14.89
C SER A 364 4.43 -23.88 14.78
N LEU A 365 3.36 -23.08 14.84
CA LEU A 365 3.38 -21.61 14.69
C LEU A 365 3.29 -20.88 16.05
N ILE A 366 3.12 -21.63 17.14
CA ILE A 366 3.09 -21.18 18.53
C ILE A 366 4.47 -21.44 19.13
#